data_AF-A0A512MGT5-F1
#
_entry.id   AF-A0A512MGT5-F1
#
_cell.length_a   1.000
_cell.length_b   1.000
_cell.length_c   1.000
_cell.angle_alpha   90.00
_cell.angle_beta   90.00
_cell.angle_gamma   90.00
#
_symmetry.space_group_name_H-M   'P 1'
#
loop_
_entity.id
_entity.type
_entity.pdbx_description
1 polymer ?
#
loop_
_entity_poly.entity_id
_entity_poly.type
_entity_poly.pdbx_seq_one_letter_code
_entity_poly.pdbx_strand_id
1 'polypeptide(L)'
;MSMPPPFLLVDGHNVMHAWPELASHLRSASKRHLARVELLQRLRNLQDMIGVQVVVVFDGTTAKITEEREPNGLQIIYADAGHTADDLIEKIAAKYAKERPVRVVSADGLVCETVAAFGADWLSPEMLKGMCEDAERDMRGQIDKLKSRRQMLIWLGLGGAGAFAEPLRAAEAGAPPPSAAALQAAGKYCAARKSFTLLVKHQGKVIHESFANGGRRGQPNRIYSGTKGFWGLAAMAAVEDGLIKLDERVADTIKEWQDDERRTKVTMEQLLDFTGGLERGLAIHEDGLKNRNTMAIKRPMVATPGRSFIYGPSQLQVFHEVLKRKLATGARKESPTRYLERRVLRPLGLGSQRYIPDAAGNPLLAAGFMMSASQWAKLGECLLNQGAPVLKPSSFKALLEGSSANGAYSFGFWNNRAAGRLGREIDIENMLDVDWQQQSWNRVCVCKSAPEDLIACIGSAYQRLYAIPSRQLVIVRQGTNVRFSDGELLRLLLA
;
A
#
# COMPACT_ATOMS: atom_id res chain seq x y z
N MET A 1 -14.47 -38.14 -6.20
CA MET A 1 -13.55 -37.41 -5.31
C MET A 1 -12.53 -36.71 -6.19
N SER A 2 -12.42 -35.39 -6.14
CA SER A 2 -11.38 -34.66 -6.89
C SER A 2 -10.03 -34.97 -6.26
N MET A 3 -9.06 -35.42 -7.08
CA MET A 3 -7.68 -35.63 -6.64
C MET A 3 -7.16 -34.35 -5.95
N PRO A 4 -6.47 -34.44 -4.80
CA PRO A 4 -5.84 -33.29 -4.18
C PRO A 4 -4.85 -32.65 -5.18
N PRO A 5 -4.75 -31.31 -5.25
CA PRO A 5 -3.86 -30.65 -6.20
C PRO A 5 -2.42 -31.16 -6.01
N PRO A 6 -1.63 -31.34 -7.07
CA PRO A 6 -0.22 -31.69 -6.92
C PRO A 6 0.47 -30.62 -6.06
N PHE A 7 1.45 -31.03 -5.24
CA PHE A 7 2.30 -30.05 -4.57
C PHE A 7 3.75 -30.19 -5.00
N LEU A 8 4.37 -29.04 -5.23
CA LEU A 8 5.73 -28.90 -5.72
C LEU A 8 6.63 -28.59 -4.54
N LEU A 9 7.55 -29.50 -4.26
CA LEU A 9 8.51 -29.39 -3.16
C LEU A 9 9.85 -28.92 -3.72
N VAL A 10 10.26 -27.72 -3.35
CA VAL A 10 11.41 -27.03 -3.94
C VAL A 10 12.54 -26.96 -2.94
N ASP A 11 13.70 -27.51 -3.30
CA ASP A 11 14.95 -27.21 -2.62
C ASP A 11 15.37 -25.77 -2.94
N GLY A 12 15.19 -24.91 -1.94
CA GLY A 12 15.45 -23.48 -2.10
C GLY A 12 16.93 -23.16 -2.30
N HIS A 13 17.86 -23.88 -1.66
CA HIS A 13 19.28 -23.60 -1.82
C HIS A 13 19.77 -24.07 -3.18
N ASN A 14 19.41 -25.29 -3.57
CA ASN A 14 19.80 -25.87 -4.83
C ASN A 14 19.31 -25.03 -6.03
N VAL A 15 18.06 -24.58 -6.01
CA VAL A 15 17.52 -23.72 -7.07
C VAL A 15 18.19 -22.33 -7.10
N MET A 16 18.46 -21.72 -5.94
CA MET A 16 19.18 -20.43 -5.91
C MET A 16 20.58 -20.53 -6.50
N HIS A 17 21.25 -21.67 -6.36
CA HIS A 17 22.58 -21.91 -6.95
C HIS A 17 22.52 -22.25 -8.44
N ALA A 18 21.48 -22.96 -8.89
CA ALA A 18 21.32 -23.36 -10.28
C ALA A 18 20.94 -22.18 -11.21
N TRP A 19 20.20 -21.19 -10.71
CA TRP A 19 19.77 -20.05 -11.54
C TRP A 19 20.85 -18.95 -11.57
N PRO A 20 21.47 -18.63 -12.72
CA PRO A 20 22.59 -17.68 -12.79
C PRO A 20 22.27 -16.30 -12.21
N GLU A 21 21.04 -15.82 -12.40
CA GLU A 21 20.54 -14.56 -11.84
C GLU A 21 20.52 -14.57 -10.31
N LEU A 22 20.09 -15.67 -9.69
CA LEU A 22 20.01 -15.82 -8.23
C LEU A 22 21.40 -16.09 -7.63
N ALA A 23 22.18 -16.96 -8.28
CA ALA A 23 23.55 -17.28 -7.88
C ALA A 23 24.44 -16.04 -7.85
N SER A 24 24.16 -15.05 -8.72
CA SER A 24 24.87 -13.77 -8.74
C SER A 24 24.79 -13.02 -7.39
N HIS A 25 23.67 -13.15 -6.68
CA HIS A 25 23.41 -12.54 -5.37
C HIS A 25 24.05 -13.33 -4.22
N LEU A 26 24.31 -14.62 -4.40
CA LEU A 26 24.91 -15.48 -3.37
C LEU A 26 26.41 -15.19 -3.14
N ARG A 27 27.09 -14.56 -4.10
CA ARG A 27 28.51 -14.16 -4.01
C ARG A 27 28.81 -13.16 -2.90
N SER A 28 27.79 -12.48 -2.37
CA SER A 28 27.92 -11.51 -1.29
C SER A 28 27.02 -11.88 -0.12
N ALA A 29 27.61 -12.01 1.08
CA ALA A 29 26.86 -12.35 2.29
C ALA A 29 25.70 -11.39 2.57
N SER A 30 25.86 -10.10 2.27
CA SER A 30 24.82 -9.08 2.43
C SER A 30 23.69 -9.16 1.39
N LYS A 31 23.88 -9.93 0.31
CA LYS A 31 22.92 -10.08 -0.80
C LYS A 31 22.26 -11.45 -0.88
N ARG A 32 22.67 -12.44 -0.06
CA ARG A 32 22.06 -13.79 -0.05
C ARG A 32 20.55 -13.76 0.19
N HIS A 33 20.06 -12.82 1.00
CA HIS A 33 18.63 -12.62 1.21
C HIS A 33 17.89 -12.25 -0.08
N LEU A 34 18.52 -11.54 -1.02
CA LEU A 34 17.91 -11.12 -2.29
C LEU A 34 17.64 -12.32 -3.22
N ALA A 35 18.57 -13.27 -3.30
CA ALA A 35 18.37 -14.52 -4.05
C ALA A 35 17.12 -15.26 -3.56
N ARG A 36 16.96 -15.33 -2.23
CA ARG A 36 15.82 -15.98 -1.58
C ARG A 36 14.51 -15.26 -1.89
N VAL A 37 14.49 -13.94 -1.78
CA VAL A 37 13.30 -13.12 -2.06
C VAL A 37 12.87 -13.27 -3.53
N GLU A 38 13.80 -13.22 -4.47
CA GLU A 38 13.50 -13.36 -5.90
C GLU A 38 13.01 -14.77 -6.26
N LEU A 39 13.63 -15.83 -5.71
CA LEU A 39 13.16 -17.21 -5.88
C LEU A 39 11.71 -17.37 -5.43
N LEU A 40 11.41 -16.92 -4.21
CA LEU A 40 10.05 -17.01 -3.66
C LEU A 40 9.05 -16.22 -4.50
N GLN A 41 9.44 -15.08 -5.09
CA GLN A 41 8.54 -14.33 -5.96
C GLN A 41 8.19 -15.09 -7.25
N ARG A 42 9.16 -15.73 -7.91
CA ARG A 42 8.90 -16.52 -9.13
C ARG A 42 8.05 -17.75 -8.84
N LEU A 43 8.31 -18.42 -7.71
CA LEU A 43 7.52 -19.56 -7.26
C LEU A 43 6.07 -19.20 -6.91
N ARG A 44 5.83 -18.00 -6.35
CA ARG A 44 4.46 -17.48 -6.15
C ARG A 44 3.74 -17.29 -7.48
N ASN A 45 4.39 -16.66 -8.45
CA ASN A 45 3.81 -16.46 -9.79
C ASN A 45 3.46 -17.81 -10.44
N LEU A 46 4.34 -18.80 -10.31
CA LEU A 46 4.09 -20.15 -10.79
C LEU A 46 2.88 -20.80 -10.10
N GLN A 47 2.85 -20.81 -8.76
CA GLN A 47 1.74 -21.32 -7.96
C GLN A 47 0.40 -20.74 -8.41
N ASP A 48 0.33 -19.41 -8.56
CA ASP A 48 -0.89 -18.70 -8.95
C ASP A 48 -1.34 -19.04 -10.37
N MET A 49 -0.40 -19.27 -11.28
CA MET A 49 -0.69 -19.53 -12.70
C MET A 49 -1.12 -20.96 -12.98
N ILE A 50 -0.49 -21.95 -12.34
CA ILE A 50 -0.77 -23.38 -12.61
C ILE A 50 -1.58 -24.06 -11.49
N GLY A 51 -1.93 -23.33 -10.42
CA GLY A 51 -2.79 -23.83 -9.33
C GLY A 51 -2.15 -24.95 -8.50
N VAL A 52 -0.82 -24.99 -8.43
CA VAL A 52 -0.02 -25.96 -7.67
C VAL A 52 0.28 -25.42 -6.27
N GLN A 53 0.22 -26.24 -5.23
CA GLN A 53 0.70 -25.81 -3.91
C GLN A 53 2.23 -25.94 -3.87
N VAL A 54 2.96 -24.85 -3.65
CA VAL A 54 4.42 -24.86 -3.62
C VAL A 54 4.92 -24.79 -2.18
N VAL A 55 5.79 -25.73 -1.84
CA VAL A 55 6.49 -25.82 -0.55
C VAL A 55 7.97 -25.62 -0.82
N VAL A 56 8.61 -24.64 -0.19
CA VAL A 56 10.03 -24.34 -0.37
C VAL A 56 10.78 -24.70 0.90
N VAL A 57 11.81 -25.53 0.78
CA VAL A 57 12.63 -25.98 1.91
C VAL A 57 14.00 -25.33 1.83
N PHE A 58 14.47 -24.77 2.94
CA PHE A 58 15.82 -24.23 3.09
C PHE A 58 16.52 -24.93 4.25
N ASP A 59 17.85 -24.96 4.20
CA ASP A 59 18.64 -25.25 5.40
C ASP A 59 18.36 -24.20 6.47
N GLY A 60 18.21 -24.64 7.72
CA GLY A 60 18.05 -23.73 8.84
C GLY A 60 19.21 -23.79 9.81
N THR A 61 19.28 -22.75 10.63
CA THR A 61 20.35 -22.55 11.62
C THR A 61 19.81 -22.66 13.06
N THR A 62 18.53 -22.98 13.20
CA THR A 62 17.82 -23.03 14.48
C THR A 62 17.73 -24.46 15.02
N ALA A 63 17.68 -24.62 16.34
CA ALA A 63 17.59 -25.94 16.98
C ALA A 63 16.26 -26.70 16.72
N LYS A 64 15.30 -26.08 16.03
CA LYS A 64 14.01 -26.68 15.65
C LYS A 64 13.66 -26.26 14.23
N ILE A 65 12.91 -27.12 13.54
CA ILE A 65 12.29 -26.83 12.25
C ILE A 65 11.36 -25.63 12.43
N THR A 66 11.44 -24.66 11.52
CA THR A 66 10.54 -23.52 11.50
C THR A 66 9.73 -23.50 10.21
N GLU A 67 8.47 -23.13 10.32
CA GLU A 67 7.55 -23.06 9.19
C GLU A 67 6.94 -21.66 9.12
N GLU A 68 7.01 -21.06 7.94
CA GLU A 68 6.35 -19.82 7.58
C GLU A 68 5.30 -20.14 6.52
N ARG A 69 4.01 -19.88 6.81
CA ARG A 69 2.93 -20.12 5.88
C ARG A 69 2.27 -18.82 5.45
N GLU A 70 2.39 -18.50 4.17
CA GLU A 70 1.73 -17.33 3.60
C GLU A 70 0.22 -17.61 3.40
N PRO A 71 -0.70 -16.67 3.74
CA PRO A 71 -2.12 -16.84 3.48
C PRO A 71 -2.40 -16.96 1.97
N ASN A 72 -2.81 -18.16 1.52
CA ASN A 72 -2.97 -18.55 0.10
C ASN A 72 -1.68 -18.46 -0.75
N GLY A 73 -0.51 -18.42 -0.11
CA GLY A 73 0.80 -18.29 -0.76
C GLY A 73 1.67 -19.53 -0.57
N LEU A 74 2.99 -19.33 -0.58
CA LEU A 74 3.95 -20.42 -0.40
C LEU A 74 3.93 -20.94 1.05
N GLN A 75 4.28 -22.21 1.20
CA GLN A 75 4.71 -22.76 2.49
C GLN A 75 6.24 -22.81 2.49
N ILE A 76 6.88 -22.16 3.45
CA ILE A 76 8.34 -22.08 3.54
C ILE A 76 8.77 -22.80 4.80
N ILE A 77 9.68 -23.76 4.67
CA ILE A 77 10.15 -24.58 5.78
C ILE A 77 11.67 -24.43 5.88
N TYR A 78 12.17 -24.16 7.07
CA TYR A 78 13.60 -24.21 7.37
C TYR A 78 13.87 -25.45 8.20
N ALA A 79 14.82 -26.28 7.75
CA ALA A 79 15.30 -27.44 8.51
C ALA A 79 15.89 -27.01 9.87
N ASP A 80 16.04 -27.93 10.81
CA ASP A 80 16.79 -27.63 12.03
C ASP A 80 18.30 -27.74 11.80
N ALA A 81 19.10 -27.23 12.73
CA ALA A 81 20.56 -27.22 12.62
C ALA A 81 21.21 -28.63 12.57
N GLY A 82 20.45 -29.70 12.82
CA GLY A 82 20.90 -31.09 12.78
C GLY A 82 20.45 -31.86 11.53
N HIS A 83 19.68 -31.25 10.63
CA HIS A 83 19.17 -31.88 9.41
C HIS A 83 19.28 -30.90 8.23
N THR A 84 19.50 -31.43 7.03
CA THR A 84 19.53 -30.61 5.80
C THR A 84 18.14 -30.42 5.21
N ALA A 85 18.02 -29.48 4.27
CA ALA A 85 16.84 -29.37 3.42
C ALA A 85 16.53 -30.70 2.71
N ASP A 86 17.56 -31.40 2.25
CA ASP A 86 17.45 -32.71 1.60
C ASP A 86 16.79 -33.75 2.51
N ASP A 87 17.27 -33.87 3.76
CA ASP A 87 16.70 -34.80 4.75
C ASP A 87 15.20 -34.56 4.96
N LEU A 88 14.79 -33.28 4.96
CA LEU A 88 13.41 -32.90 5.16
C LEU A 88 12.57 -33.12 3.90
N ILE A 89 13.14 -32.87 2.72
CA ILE A 89 12.51 -33.13 1.43
C ILE A 89 12.22 -34.62 1.27
N GLU A 90 13.20 -35.48 1.56
CA GLU A 90 13.05 -36.94 1.52
C GLU A 90 11.97 -37.43 2.50
N LYS A 91 11.96 -36.91 3.74
CA LYS A 91 10.92 -37.24 4.73
C LYS A 91 9.52 -36.83 4.28
N ILE A 92 9.38 -35.63 3.69
CA ILE A 92 8.09 -35.14 3.16
C ILE A 92 7.66 -36.01 1.97
N ALA A 93 8.57 -36.32 1.04
CA ALA A 93 8.29 -37.18 -0.11
C ALA A 93 7.87 -38.59 0.33
N ALA A 94 8.62 -39.24 1.21
CA ALA A 94 8.32 -40.57 1.74
C ALA A 94 6.92 -40.66 2.38
N LYS A 95 6.52 -39.58 3.07
CA LYS A 95 5.23 -39.51 3.76
C LYS A 95 4.06 -39.32 2.79
N TYR A 96 4.18 -38.46 1.79
CA TYR A 96 3.02 -38.01 1.01
C TYR A 96 2.97 -38.56 -0.42
N ALA A 97 4.08 -39.03 -1.00
CA ALA A 97 4.15 -39.47 -2.40
C ALA A 97 3.22 -40.65 -2.73
N LYS A 98 2.86 -41.47 -1.74
CA LYS A 98 1.90 -42.58 -1.91
C LYS A 98 0.44 -42.14 -1.84
N GLU A 99 0.17 -40.97 -1.23
CA GLU A 99 -1.20 -40.49 -0.95
C GLU A 99 -1.65 -39.41 -1.94
N ARG A 100 -0.72 -38.66 -2.53
CA ARG A 100 -0.99 -37.62 -3.53
C ARG A 100 0.21 -37.39 -4.45
N PRO A 101 0.01 -36.82 -5.65
CA PRO A 101 1.13 -36.47 -6.53
C PRO A 101 2.07 -35.45 -5.87
N VAL A 102 3.33 -35.84 -5.71
CA VAL A 102 4.42 -35.01 -5.22
C VAL A 102 5.45 -34.85 -6.33
N ARG A 103 5.89 -33.61 -6.54
CA ARG A 103 6.98 -33.33 -7.47
C ARG A 103 8.09 -32.56 -6.76
N VAL A 104 9.31 -33.07 -6.80
CA VAL A 104 10.47 -32.50 -6.12
C VAL A 104 11.32 -31.73 -7.11
N VAL A 105 11.85 -30.56 -6.72
CA VAL A 105 12.80 -29.80 -7.53
C VAL A 105 14.14 -29.76 -6.81
N SER A 106 15.12 -30.44 -7.39
CA SER A 106 16.53 -30.40 -6.98
C SER A 106 17.43 -30.78 -8.16
N ALA A 107 18.65 -30.28 -8.18
CA ALA A 107 19.73 -30.73 -9.05
C ALA A 107 20.61 -31.80 -8.39
N ASP A 108 20.34 -32.18 -7.13
CA ASP A 108 21.02 -33.30 -6.49
C ASP A 108 20.43 -34.63 -6.99
N GLY A 109 21.26 -35.40 -7.68
CA GLY A 109 20.87 -36.69 -8.25
C GLY A 109 20.49 -37.74 -7.20
N LEU A 110 21.14 -37.73 -6.03
CA LEU A 110 20.82 -38.66 -4.94
C LEU A 110 19.45 -38.36 -4.34
N VAL A 111 19.14 -37.08 -4.11
CA VAL A 111 17.81 -36.67 -3.65
C VAL A 111 16.75 -37.08 -4.68
N CYS A 112 17.01 -36.88 -5.97
CA CYS A 112 16.10 -37.27 -7.05
C CYS A 112 15.84 -38.78 -7.10
N GLU A 113 16.88 -39.61 -6.97
CA GLU A 113 16.75 -41.07 -6.93
C GLU A 113 15.95 -41.53 -5.70
N THR A 114 16.23 -40.96 -4.53
CA THR A 114 15.55 -41.30 -3.28
C THR A 114 14.06 -40.96 -3.32
N VAL A 115 13.70 -39.75 -3.76
CA VAL A 115 12.28 -39.35 -3.83
C VAL A 115 11.52 -40.10 -4.92
N ALA A 116 12.19 -40.48 -6.02
CA ALA A 116 11.62 -41.35 -7.04
C ALA A 116 11.33 -42.75 -6.49
N ALA A 117 12.22 -43.32 -5.67
CA ALA A 117 11.98 -44.59 -4.99
C ALA A 117 10.76 -44.55 -4.03
N PHE A 118 10.41 -43.37 -3.51
CA PHE A 118 9.19 -43.15 -2.72
C PHE A 118 7.92 -42.93 -3.55
N GLY A 119 8.05 -42.79 -4.87
CA GLY A 119 6.93 -42.58 -5.81
C GLY A 119 6.65 -41.11 -6.13
N ALA A 120 7.58 -40.19 -5.83
CA ALA A 120 7.48 -38.79 -6.25
C ALA A 120 8.11 -38.58 -7.64
N ASP A 121 7.56 -37.65 -8.42
CA ASP A 121 8.24 -37.15 -9.62
C ASP A 121 9.35 -36.16 -9.21
N TRP A 122 10.32 -35.91 -10.09
CA TRP A 122 11.29 -34.84 -9.91
C TRP A 122 11.45 -33.95 -11.16
N LEU A 123 11.94 -32.73 -10.95
CA LEU A 123 12.27 -31.75 -11.98
C LEU A 123 13.63 -31.14 -11.69
N SER A 124 14.38 -30.82 -12.76
CA SER A 124 15.57 -30.00 -12.60
C SER A 124 15.20 -28.54 -12.31
N PRO A 125 16.09 -27.77 -11.65
CA PRO A 125 15.91 -26.33 -11.49
C PRO A 125 15.72 -25.58 -12.81
N GLU A 126 16.31 -26.03 -13.92
CA GLU A 126 16.17 -25.41 -15.24
C GLU A 126 14.76 -25.62 -15.81
N MET A 127 14.18 -26.81 -15.61
CA MET A 127 12.79 -27.06 -15.99
C MET A 127 11.84 -26.19 -15.16
N LEU A 128 12.09 -26.07 -13.84
CA LEU A 128 11.34 -25.15 -12.98
C LEU A 128 11.48 -23.70 -13.46
N LYS A 129 12.67 -23.29 -13.90
CA LYS A 129 12.91 -21.95 -14.45
C LYS A 129 12.05 -21.70 -15.69
N GLY A 130 12.06 -22.64 -16.64
CA GLY A 130 11.22 -22.56 -17.83
C GLY A 130 9.73 -22.47 -17.48
N MET A 131 9.26 -23.26 -16.51
CA MET A 131 7.88 -23.17 -16.02
C MET A 131 7.56 -21.80 -15.41
N CYS A 132 8.48 -21.20 -14.65
CA CYS A 132 8.30 -19.86 -14.10
C CYS A 132 8.25 -18.80 -15.23
N GLU A 133 9.16 -18.89 -16.21
CA GLU A 133 9.21 -17.97 -17.35
C GLU A 133 7.96 -18.08 -18.23
N ASP A 134 7.46 -19.29 -18.45
CA ASP A 134 6.22 -19.56 -19.17
C ASP A 134 5.01 -19.00 -18.40
N ALA A 135 4.93 -19.23 -17.09
CA ALA A 135 3.90 -18.65 -16.23
C ALA A 135 3.90 -17.12 -16.28
N GLU A 136 5.09 -16.50 -16.25
CA GLU A 136 5.25 -15.05 -16.38
C GLU A 136 4.85 -14.54 -17.77
N ARG A 137 5.19 -15.28 -18.83
CA ARG A 137 4.80 -14.95 -20.21
C ARG A 137 3.30 -15.08 -20.41
N ASP A 138 2.68 -16.13 -19.89
CA ASP A 138 1.24 -16.35 -19.97
C ASP A 138 0.46 -15.31 -19.16
N MET A 139 0.97 -14.94 -17.98
CA MET A 139 0.45 -13.83 -17.20
C MET A 139 0.51 -12.51 -18.01
N ARG A 140 1.64 -12.23 -18.67
CA ARG A 140 1.79 -11.07 -19.57
C ARG A 140 0.82 -11.14 -20.76
N GLY A 141 0.66 -12.32 -21.36
CA GLY A 141 -0.27 -12.56 -22.46
C GLY A 141 -1.75 -12.40 -22.07
N GLN A 142 -2.14 -12.81 -20.86
CA GLN A 142 -3.48 -12.57 -20.32
C GLN A 142 -3.73 -11.07 -20.10
N ILE A 143 -2.72 -10.35 -19.57
CA ILE A 143 -2.77 -8.89 -19.42
C ILE A 143 -2.93 -8.20 -20.78
N ASP A 144 -2.22 -8.64 -21.81
CA ASP A 144 -2.29 -8.06 -23.15
C ASP A 144 -3.56 -8.44 -23.92
N LYS A 145 -4.11 -9.65 -23.71
CA LYS A 145 -5.46 -10.03 -24.17
C LYS A 145 -6.56 -9.19 -23.52
N LEU A 146 -6.41 -8.83 -22.24
CA LEU A 146 -7.36 -7.96 -21.54
C LEU A 146 -7.26 -6.51 -22.03
N LYS A 147 -6.05 -6.01 -22.32
CA LYS A 147 -5.85 -4.69 -22.93
C LYS A 147 -6.40 -4.61 -24.36
N SER A 148 -6.14 -5.62 -25.19
CA SER A 148 -6.64 -5.69 -26.57
C SER A 148 -8.16 -5.88 -26.65
N ARG A 149 -8.77 -6.69 -25.76
CA ARG A 149 -10.24 -6.74 -25.63
C ARG A 149 -10.83 -5.40 -25.22
N ARG A 150 -10.19 -4.68 -24.29
CA ARG A 150 -10.60 -3.33 -23.89
C ARG A 150 -10.47 -2.34 -25.06
N GLN A 151 -9.40 -2.42 -25.86
CA GLN A 151 -9.21 -1.60 -27.07
C GLN A 151 -10.23 -1.94 -28.17
N MET A 152 -10.52 -3.22 -28.39
CA MET A 152 -11.48 -3.72 -29.39
C MET A 152 -12.92 -3.33 -29.06
N LEU A 153 -13.29 -3.39 -27.77
CA LEU A 153 -14.60 -2.92 -27.30
C LEU A 153 -14.77 -1.40 -27.49
N ILE A 154 -13.70 -0.62 -27.31
CA ILE A 154 -13.69 0.82 -27.61
C ILE A 154 -13.84 1.07 -29.12
N TRP A 155 -13.19 0.26 -29.96
CA TRP A 155 -13.22 0.39 -31.42
C TRP A 155 -14.57 -0.01 -32.05
N LEU A 156 -15.25 -1.01 -31.48
CA LEU A 156 -16.58 -1.48 -31.94
C LEU A 156 -17.75 -0.60 -31.49
N GLY A 157 -17.51 0.51 -30.79
CA GLY A 157 -18.58 1.37 -30.26
C GLY A 157 -19.47 0.70 -29.20
N LEU A 158 -19.18 -0.54 -28.82
CA LEU A 158 -19.80 -1.28 -27.71
C LEU A 158 -19.16 -0.95 -26.36
N GLY A 159 -18.08 -0.16 -26.35
CA GLY A 159 -17.53 0.50 -25.18
C GLY A 159 -18.41 1.67 -24.73
N GLY A 160 -19.70 1.40 -24.53
CA GLY A 160 -20.64 2.36 -23.99
C GLY A 160 -20.25 2.72 -22.56
N ALA A 161 -20.05 4.02 -22.34
CA ALA A 161 -20.31 4.64 -21.07
C ALA A 161 -21.67 4.17 -20.55
N GLY A 162 -21.70 3.53 -19.38
CA GLY A 162 -22.95 3.06 -18.77
C GLY A 162 -23.09 1.54 -18.72
N ALA A 163 -22.29 0.90 -17.87
CA ALA A 163 -22.69 -0.33 -17.19
C ALA A 163 -22.10 -0.30 -15.77
N PHE A 164 -22.90 0.28 -14.87
CA PHE A 164 -22.82 0.21 -13.40
C PHE A 164 -21.47 0.55 -12.75
N ALA A 165 -21.06 1.82 -12.86
CA ALA A 165 -20.80 2.52 -11.62
C ALA A 165 -22.16 2.98 -11.14
N GLU A 166 -22.75 2.26 -10.17
CA GLU A 166 -23.79 2.89 -9.36
C GLU A 166 -23.24 4.27 -8.93
N PRO A 167 -24.08 5.31 -8.83
CA PRO A 167 -23.70 6.45 -7.97
C PRO A 167 -23.19 5.84 -6.67
N LEU A 168 -22.12 6.39 -6.06
CA LEU A 168 -21.76 6.07 -4.68
C LEU A 168 -23.08 6.06 -3.93
N ARG A 169 -23.60 4.85 -3.60
CA ARG A 169 -24.96 4.71 -3.12
C ARG A 169 -25.03 5.68 -1.96
N ALA A 170 -25.91 6.69 -2.07
CA ALA A 170 -26.26 7.49 -0.91
C ALA A 170 -26.52 6.46 0.18
N ALA A 171 -25.76 6.54 1.27
CA ALA A 171 -25.75 5.53 2.31
C ALA A 171 -27.17 5.02 2.50
N GLU A 172 -27.43 3.73 2.28
CA GLU A 172 -28.65 3.16 2.82
C GLU A 172 -28.57 3.50 4.31
N ALA A 173 -29.44 4.41 4.75
CA ALA A 173 -29.60 4.72 6.14
C ALA A 173 -30.02 3.41 6.82
N GLY A 174 -29.08 2.63 7.34
CA GLY A 174 -29.43 1.29 7.80
C GLY A 174 -28.33 0.29 8.12
N ALA A 175 -27.04 0.54 7.82
CA ALA A 175 -26.02 -0.37 8.34
C ALA A 175 -26.00 -0.28 9.89
N PRO A 176 -26.20 -1.40 10.63
CA PRO A 176 -26.14 -1.35 12.08
C PRO A 176 -24.70 -1.01 12.52
N PRO A 177 -24.54 -0.35 13.68
CA PRO A 177 -23.21 -0.15 14.25
C PRO A 177 -22.56 -1.52 14.55
N PRO A 178 -21.22 -1.60 14.59
CA PRO A 178 -20.52 -2.75 15.14
C PRO A 178 -21.12 -3.17 16.49
N SER A 179 -21.31 -4.48 16.68
CA SER A 179 -21.86 -5.00 17.93
C SER A 179 -20.96 -4.67 19.13
N ALA A 180 -21.53 -4.67 20.34
CA ALA A 180 -20.74 -4.48 21.56
C ALA A 180 -19.60 -5.52 21.67
N ALA A 181 -19.82 -6.76 21.24
CA ALA A 181 -18.81 -7.81 21.20
C ALA A 181 -17.68 -7.49 20.19
N ALA A 182 -18.03 -7.02 18.99
CA ALA A 182 -17.08 -6.56 17.98
C ALA A 182 -16.21 -5.41 18.49
N LEU A 183 -16.82 -4.40 19.12
CA LEU A 183 -16.11 -3.26 19.71
C LEU A 183 -15.15 -3.68 20.83
N GLN A 184 -15.59 -4.60 21.71
CA GLN A 184 -14.72 -5.15 22.75
C GLN A 184 -13.56 -5.98 22.17
N ALA A 185 -13.82 -6.81 21.15
CA ALA A 185 -12.79 -7.61 20.50
C ALA A 185 -11.75 -6.72 19.80
N ALA A 186 -12.20 -5.69 19.07
CA ALA A 186 -11.34 -4.69 18.45
C ALA A 186 -10.52 -3.92 19.49
N GLY A 187 -11.12 -3.53 20.62
CA GLY A 187 -10.42 -2.89 21.73
C GLY A 187 -9.31 -3.76 22.31
N LYS A 188 -9.60 -5.05 22.59
CA LYS A 188 -8.60 -6.04 23.08
C LYS A 188 -7.48 -6.25 22.06
N TYR A 189 -7.83 -6.41 20.79
CA TYR A 189 -6.88 -6.51 19.69
C TYR A 189 -5.94 -5.32 19.66
N CYS A 190 -6.49 -4.10 19.59
CA CYS A 190 -5.70 -2.87 19.57
C CYS A 190 -4.79 -2.74 20.80
N ALA A 191 -5.29 -3.03 22.01
CA ALA A 191 -4.51 -2.97 23.23
C ALA A 191 -3.31 -3.93 23.19
N ALA A 192 -3.52 -5.18 22.74
CA ALA A 192 -2.47 -6.18 22.59
C ALA A 192 -1.40 -5.78 21.55
N ARG A 193 -1.76 -4.96 20.55
CA ARG A 193 -0.87 -4.44 19.50
C ARG A 193 -0.37 -3.03 19.81
N LYS A 194 -0.14 -2.75 21.10
CA LYS A 194 0.45 -1.49 21.60
C LYS A 194 -0.25 -0.22 21.09
N SER A 195 -1.57 -0.28 20.94
CA SER A 195 -2.37 0.92 20.67
C SER A 195 -2.53 1.75 21.94
N PHE A 196 -2.41 3.06 21.79
CA PHE A 196 -2.69 4.05 22.83
C PHE A 196 -4.18 4.37 22.89
N THR A 197 -4.81 4.51 21.72
CA THR A 197 -6.21 4.89 21.58
C THR A 197 -6.84 4.14 20.41
N LEU A 198 -8.04 3.61 20.63
CA LEU A 198 -8.99 3.22 19.58
C LEU A 198 -10.27 4.03 19.80
N LEU A 199 -10.70 4.76 18.78
CA LEU A 199 -11.95 5.52 18.74
C LEU A 199 -12.78 5.00 17.56
N VAL A 200 -14.05 4.70 17.79
CA VAL A 200 -15.00 4.33 16.76
C VAL A 200 -16.21 5.24 16.85
N LYS A 201 -16.55 5.88 15.73
CA LYS A 201 -17.77 6.67 15.56
C LYS A 201 -18.68 6.02 14.54
N HIS A 202 -19.98 6.07 14.81
CA HIS A 202 -21.03 5.68 13.88
C HIS A 202 -22.05 6.82 13.80
N GLN A 203 -22.39 7.27 12.59
CA GLN A 203 -23.33 8.38 12.37
C GLN A 203 -23.01 9.61 13.23
N GLY A 204 -21.72 10.00 13.27
CA GLY A 204 -21.24 11.16 14.02
C GLY A 204 -21.15 10.98 15.55
N LYS A 205 -21.66 9.88 16.11
CA LYS A 205 -21.61 9.59 17.56
C LYS A 205 -20.45 8.67 17.89
N VAL A 206 -19.74 8.94 18.99
CA VAL A 206 -18.72 8.02 19.52
C VAL A 206 -19.45 6.82 20.13
N ILE A 207 -19.20 5.63 19.58
CA ILE A 207 -19.80 4.37 20.06
C ILE A 207 -18.78 3.49 20.81
N HIS A 208 -17.50 3.75 20.62
CA HIS A 208 -16.43 3.12 21.38
C HIS A 208 -15.24 4.05 21.51
N GLU A 209 -14.65 4.08 22.69
CA GLU A 209 -13.36 4.71 22.91
C GLU A 209 -12.63 3.97 24.02
N SER A 210 -11.45 3.45 23.69
CA SER A 210 -10.62 2.72 24.64
C SER A 210 -9.20 3.25 24.63
N PHE A 211 -8.59 3.29 25.81
CA PHE A 211 -7.22 3.71 26.03
C PHE A 211 -6.43 2.56 26.62
N ALA A 212 -5.22 2.35 26.13
CA ALA A 212 -4.31 1.33 26.62
C ALA A 212 -2.87 1.82 26.53
N ASN A 213 -1.91 1.08 27.09
CA ASN A 213 -0.47 1.36 26.92
C ASN A 213 -0.08 2.82 27.23
N GLY A 214 -0.69 3.42 28.26
CA GLY A 214 -0.42 4.81 28.67
C GLY A 214 -1.19 5.89 27.92
N GLY A 215 -2.04 5.54 26.94
CA GLY A 215 -2.91 6.47 26.23
C GLY A 215 -3.97 7.11 27.12
N ARG A 216 -4.39 8.33 26.79
CA ARG A 216 -5.41 9.08 27.52
C ARG A 216 -6.34 9.84 26.57
N ARG A 217 -7.56 10.11 27.05
CA ARG A 217 -8.55 10.94 26.34
C ARG A 217 -7.96 12.30 26.00
N GLY A 218 -8.15 12.75 24.76
CA GLY A 218 -7.68 14.05 24.29
C GLY A 218 -6.17 14.20 24.12
N GLN A 219 -5.37 13.15 24.40
CA GLN A 219 -3.92 13.21 24.24
C GLN A 219 -3.55 13.31 22.75
N PRO A 220 -2.79 14.34 22.33
CA PRO A 220 -2.32 14.45 20.95
C PRO A 220 -1.15 13.50 20.70
N ASN A 221 -1.24 12.73 19.61
CA ASN A 221 -0.17 11.85 19.13
C ASN A 221 0.27 12.27 17.73
N ARG A 222 1.51 11.97 17.36
CA ARG A 222 1.97 12.13 15.97
C ARG A 222 1.11 11.26 15.06
N ILE A 223 0.54 11.85 14.02
CA ILE A 223 -0.19 11.10 12.98
C ILE A 223 0.69 10.79 11.76
N TYR A 224 1.93 11.28 11.76
CA TYR A 224 2.91 11.09 10.69
C TYR A 224 2.28 11.36 9.31
N SER A 225 2.40 10.41 8.37
CA SER A 225 1.82 10.48 7.03
C SER A 225 0.30 10.73 6.98
N GLY A 226 -0.43 10.52 8.07
CA GLY A 226 -1.82 10.98 8.22
C GLY A 226 -2.00 12.49 8.03
N THR A 227 -0.92 13.28 8.08
CA THR A 227 -0.91 14.73 7.78
C THR A 227 -1.25 15.03 6.31
N LYS A 228 -0.93 14.13 5.38
CA LYS A 228 -1.03 14.37 3.93
C LYS A 228 -2.46 14.64 3.47
N GLY A 229 -3.44 13.93 4.04
CA GLY A 229 -4.86 14.11 3.68
C GLY A 229 -5.37 15.54 3.87
N PHE A 230 -4.85 16.27 4.87
CA PHE A 230 -5.19 17.70 5.06
C PHE A 230 -4.66 18.58 3.92
N TRP A 231 -3.48 18.26 3.40
CA TRP A 231 -2.90 18.97 2.25
C TRP A 231 -3.53 18.54 0.92
N GLY A 232 -4.03 17.31 0.80
CA GLY A 232 -4.89 16.89 -0.31
C GLY A 232 -6.20 17.69 -0.36
N LEU A 233 -6.87 17.85 0.79
CA LEU A 233 -8.03 18.75 0.89
C LEU A 233 -7.66 20.20 0.54
N ALA A 234 -6.50 20.69 0.98
CA ALA A 234 -6.04 22.04 0.64
C ALA A 234 -5.78 22.20 -0.86
N ALA A 235 -5.24 21.18 -1.53
CA ALA A 235 -5.04 21.18 -2.97
C ALA A 235 -6.37 21.29 -3.71
N MET A 236 -7.37 20.45 -3.37
CA MET A 236 -8.68 20.54 -4.00
C MET A 236 -9.45 21.81 -3.65
N ALA A 237 -9.24 22.37 -2.44
CA ALA A 237 -9.77 23.70 -2.12
C ALA A 237 -9.12 24.76 -3.01
N ALA A 238 -7.82 24.63 -3.32
CA ALA A 238 -7.12 25.54 -4.22
C ALA A 238 -7.58 25.39 -5.69
N VAL A 239 -8.06 24.21 -6.08
CA VAL A 239 -8.78 24.02 -7.35
C VAL A 239 -10.11 24.76 -7.33
N GLU A 240 -10.92 24.62 -6.27
CA GLU A 240 -12.20 25.35 -6.14
C GLU A 240 -12.03 26.87 -6.11
N ASP A 241 -10.98 27.35 -5.45
CA ASP A 241 -10.63 28.76 -5.35
C ASP A 241 -9.95 29.27 -6.65
N GLY A 242 -9.75 28.42 -7.67
CA GLY A 242 -9.17 28.78 -8.97
C GLY A 242 -7.67 29.11 -8.94
N LEU A 243 -6.96 28.75 -7.86
CA LEU A 243 -5.53 29.00 -7.69
C LEU A 243 -4.68 28.01 -8.51
N ILE A 244 -5.17 26.79 -8.67
CA ILE A 244 -4.51 25.73 -9.44
C ILE A 244 -5.51 24.95 -10.31
N LYS A 245 -5.00 24.24 -11.32
CA LYS A 245 -5.75 23.22 -12.07
C LYS A 245 -4.98 21.89 -12.04
N LEU A 246 -5.69 20.78 -12.00
CA LEU A 246 -5.08 19.44 -11.92
C LEU A 246 -4.23 19.10 -13.15
N ASP A 247 -4.64 19.56 -14.32
CA ASP A 247 -3.95 19.33 -15.59
C ASP A 247 -2.88 20.39 -15.93
N GLU A 248 -2.75 21.47 -15.12
CA GLU A 248 -1.71 22.49 -15.36
C GLU A 248 -0.31 21.91 -15.15
N ARG A 249 0.67 22.45 -15.87
CA ARG A 249 2.06 22.02 -15.71
C ARG A 249 2.64 22.66 -14.46
N VAL A 250 3.30 21.87 -13.62
CA VAL A 250 4.01 22.39 -12.44
C VAL A 250 5.06 23.42 -12.84
N ALA A 251 5.71 23.22 -13.99
CA ALA A 251 6.71 24.14 -14.56
C ALA A 251 6.13 25.51 -14.98
N ASP A 252 4.81 25.65 -15.09
CA ASP A 252 4.18 26.96 -15.30
C ASP A 252 4.40 27.88 -14.09
N THR A 253 4.57 27.31 -12.89
CA THR A 253 4.84 28.03 -11.64
C THR A 253 6.28 27.86 -11.14
N ILE A 254 6.83 26.65 -11.28
CA ILE A 254 8.21 26.32 -10.90
C ILE A 254 9.10 26.49 -12.12
N LYS A 255 9.51 27.73 -12.37
CA LYS A 255 10.32 28.07 -13.56
C LYS A 255 11.68 27.37 -13.58
N GLU A 256 12.18 26.94 -12.42
CA GLU A 256 13.39 26.14 -12.27
C GLU A 256 13.32 24.77 -12.97
N TRP A 257 12.15 24.36 -13.46
CA TRP A 257 11.94 23.10 -14.18
C TRP A 257 11.89 23.26 -15.70
N GLN A 258 11.97 24.49 -16.24
CA GLN A 258 11.78 24.74 -17.68
C GLN A 258 12.84 24.09 -18.58
N ASP A 259 14.06 23.90 -18.07
CA ASP A 259 15.19 23.35 -18.83
C ASP A 259 15.25 21.81 -18.83
N ASP A 260 14.31 21.12 -18.18
CA ASP A 260 14.25 19.65 -18.13
C ASP A 260 12.95 19.16 -18.78
N GLU A 261 13.08 18.51 -19.93
CA GLU A 261 11.97 18.02 -20.75
C GLU A 261 11.01 17.08 -19.99
N ARG A 262 11.51 16.33 -18.99
CA ARG A 262 10.65 15.45 -18.18
C ARG A 262 9.86 16.27 -17.16
N ARG A 263 10.48 17.27 -16.54
CA ARG A 263 9.84 18.11 -15.51
C ARG A 263 8.76 19.02 -16.08
N THR A 264 8.96 19.56 -17.28
CA THR A 264 7.96 20.41 -17.96
C THR A 264 6.66 19.66 -18.24
N LYS A 265 6.69 18.32 -18.29
CA LYS A 265 5.51 17.48 -18.52
C LYS A 265 4.76 17.10 -17.24
N VAL A 266 5.31 17.33 -16.04
CA VAL A 266 4.64 16.97 -14.79
C VAL A 266 3.40 17.84 -14.58
N THR A 267 2.23 17.21 -14.49
CA THR A 267 0.98 17.89 -14.14
C THR A 267 0.82 18.02 -12.62
N MET A 268 -0.05 18.92 -12.17
CA MET A 268 -0.39 19.02 -10.74
C MET A 268 -1.00 17.72 -10.19
N GLU A 269 -1.86 17.05 -10.95
CA GLU A 269 -2.45 15.76 -10.56
C GLU A 269 -1.39 14.69 -10.32
N GLN A 270 -0.51 14.43 -11.29
CA GLN A 270 0.64 13.55 -11.13
C GLN A 270 1.51 13.89 -9.92
N LEU A 271 1.70 15.18 -9.62
CA LEU A 271 2.45 15.61 -8.44
C LEU A 271 1.75 15.21 -7.14
N LEU A 272 0.43 15.35 -7.08
CA LEU A 272 -0.39 15.04 -5.89
C LEU A 272 -0.68 13.54 -5.73
N ASP A 273 -0.73 12.78 -6.82
CA ASP A 273 -0.82 11.31 -6.84
C ASP A 273 0.53 10.63 -6.61
N PHE A 274 1.60 11.41 -6.44
CA PHE A 274 2.97 10.92 -6.28
C PHE A 274 3.46 10.09 -7.46
N THR A 275 3.04 10.46 -8.67
CA THR A 275 3.49 9.88 -9.94
C THR A 275 4.31 10.84 -10.79
N GLY A 276 4.67 12.02 -10.27
CA GLY A 276 5.49 13.01 -10.98
C GLY A 276 6.93 12.58 -11.28
N GLY A 277 7.40 11.43 -10.78
CA GLY A 277 8.70 10.85 -11.13
C GLY A 277 9.92 11.38 -10.37
N LEU A 278 9.71 12.24 -9.38
CA LEU A 278 10.77 12.71 -8.48
C LEU A 278 11.23 11.62 -7.51
N GLU A 279 12.51 11.63 -7.18
CA GLU A 279 13.07 10.85 -6.07
C GLU A 279 12.31 11.12 -4.75
N ARG A 280 12.12 10.06 -3.93
CA ARG A 280 11.29 10.07 -2.70
C ARG A 280 11.65 11.23 -1.77
N GLY A 281 12.93 11.48 -1.56
CA GLY A 281 13.47 12.61 -0.80
C GLY A 281 13.34 12.45 0.71
N LEU A 282 13.60 11.26 1.26
CA LEU A 282 13.38 10.97 2.69
C LEU A 282 14.07 11.98 3.65
N ALA A 283 15.24 12.50 3.27
CA ALA A 283 15.97 13.53 4.03
C ALA A 283 15.20 14.86 4.20
N ILE A 284 14.12 15.11 3.45
CA ILE A 284 13.23 16.28 3.65
C ILE A 284 12.52 16.23 5.03
N HIS A 285 12.44 15.06 5.66
CA HIS A 285 11.91 14.91 7.02
C HIS A 285 12.84 15.43 8.10
N GLU A 286 14.12 15.68 7.80
CA GLU A 286 15.09 16.13 8.78
C GLU A 286 14.73 17.52 9.33
N ASP A 287 15.07 17.72 10.61
CA ASP A 287 14.99 19.01 11.27
C ASP A 287 16.22 19.87 10.88
N GLY A 288 16.15 21.18 11.08
CA GLY A 288 17.29 22.09 10.85
C GLY A 288 17.64 22.36 9.37
N LEU A 289 16.84 21.86 8.42
CA LEU A 289 17.05 22.14 7.00
C LEU A 289 16.97 23.64 6.70
N LYS A 290 17.80 24.11 5.76
CA LYS A 290 17.78 25.51 5.29
C LYS A 290 16.49 25.84 4.54
N ASN A 291 16.15 25.04 3.53
CA ASN A 291 14.94 25.22 2.73
C ASN A 291 14.53 23.89 2.08
N ARG A 292 13.51 23.24 2.62
CA ARG A 292 13.03 21.95 2.15
C ARG A 292 12.26 22.02 0.82
N ASN A 293 11.63 23.15 0.51
CA ASN A 293 10.99 23.32 -0.81
C ASN A 293 12.04 23.36 -1.91
N THR A 294 13.10 24.17 -1.75
CA THR A 294 14.22 24.22 -2.70
C THR A 294 14.89 22.85 -2.83
N MET A 295 15.06 22.14 -1.71
CA MET A 295 15.58 20.77 -1.71
C MET A 295 14.71 19.82 -2.54
N ALA A 296 13.38 19.94 -2.43
CA ALA A 296 12.40 19.15 -3.18
C ALA A 296 12.39 19.48 -4.68
N ILE A 297 12.39 20.77 -5.04
CA ILE A 297 12.44 21.25 -6.44
C ILE A 297 13.68 20.70 -7.15
N LYS A 298 14.81 20.60 -6.45
CA LYS A 298 16.09 20.09 -6.98
C LYS A 298 16.22 18.56 -6.95
N ARG A 299 15.22 17.82 -6.45
CA ARG A 299 15.29 16.35 -6.41
C ARG A 299 15.44 15.77 -7.82
N PRO A 300 16.25 14.71 -8.02
CA PRO A 300 16.38 14.07 -9.32
C PRO A 300 15.05 13.50 -9.85
N MET A 301 14.90 13.48 -11.17
CA MET A 301 13.86 12.73 -11.87
C MET A 301 14.34 11.28 -12.05
N VAL A 302 13.72 10.34 -11.33
CA VAL A 302 14.10 8.91 -11.31
C VAL A 302 13.12 8.02 -12.07
N ALA A 303 11.96 8.56 -12.46
CA ALA A 303 10.99 7.87 -13.30
C ALA A 303 10.35 8.84 -14.30
N THR A 304 9.70 8.27 -15.32
CA THR A 304 8.88 9.05 -16.26
C THR A 304 7.59 9.49 -15.55
N PRO A 305 7.17 10.76 -15.67
CA PRO A 305 5.91 11.23 -15.09
C PRO A 305 4.72 10.35 -15.46
N GLY A 306 3.87 10.03 -14.49
CA GLY A 306 2.69 9.18 -14.61
C GLY A 306 2.96 7.67 -14.65
N ARG A 307 4.23 7.21 -14.69
CA ARG A 307 4.55 5.78 -14.87
C ARG A 307 4.77 4.99 -13.59
N SER A 308 5.18 5.65 -12.51
CA SER A 308 5.55 4.97 -11.27
C SER A 308 5.05 5.75 -10.08
N PHE A 309 4.52 5.04 -9.09
CA PHE A 309 4.15 5.61 -7.80
C PHE A 309 5.38 5.65 -6.89
N ILE A 310 5.77 6.85 -6.47
CA ILE A 310 6.98 7.06 -5.67
C ILE A 310 6.60 7.83 -4.40
N TYR A 311 6.31 7.08 -3.35
CA TYR A 311 5.83 7.66 -2.10
C TYR A 311 6.95 8.33 -1.30
N GLY A 312 6.79 9.62 -1.03
CA GLY A 312 7.75 10.41 -0.27
C GLY A 312 7.32 11.87 -0.10
N PRO A 313 8.11 12.67 0.64
CA PRO A 313 7.81 14.07 0.89
C PRO A 313 8.07 15.00 -0.30
N SER A 314 8.91 14.61 -1.27
CA SER A 314 9.36 15.50 -2.35
C SER A 314 8.21 16.16 -3.10
N GLN A 315 7.27 15.36 -3.61
CA GLN A 315 6.21 15.88 -4.49
C GLN A 315 5.29 16.85 -3.75
N LEU A 316 4.99 16.56 -2.48
CA LEU A 316 4.16 17.41 -1.63
C LEU A 316 4.85 18.73 -1.25
N GLN A 317 6.18 18.74 -1.08
CA GLN A 317 6.92 20.00 -0.88
C GLN A 317 6.98 20.85 -2.15
N VAL A 318 7.04 20.23 -3.34
CA VAL A 318 6.92 20.98 -4.60
C VAL A 318 5.51 21.59 -4.73
N PHE A 319 4.46 20.83 -4.38
CA PHE A 319 3.09 21.38 -4.32
C PHE A 319 3.00 22.57 -3.37
N HIS A 320 3.62 22.48 -2.18
CA HIS A 320 3.67 23.59 -1.24
C HIS A 320 4.33 24.84 -1.84
N GLU A 321 5.41 24.69 -2.62
CA GLU A 321 6.03 25.83 -3.30
C GLU A 321 5.12 26.43 -4.37
N VAL A 322 4.43 25.60 -5.17
CA VAL A 322 3.45 26.08 -6.15
C VAL A 322 2.36 26.90 -5.47
N LEU A 323 1.74 26.35 -4.42
CA LEU A 323 0.70 27.01 -3.65
C LEU A 323 1.21 28.33 -3.05
N LYS A 324 2.43 28.34 -2.49
CA LYS A 324 3.08 29.53 -1.94
C LYS A 324 3.21 30.65 -2.99
N ARG A 325 3.67 30.32 -4.20
CA ARG A 325 3.84 31.30 -5.29
C ARG A 325 2.49 31.82 -5.80
N LYS A 326 1.49 30.96 -5.97
CA LYS A 326 0.14 31.35 -6.39
C LYS A 326 -0.55 32.24 -5.37
N LEU A 327 -0.39 31.96 -4.08
CA LEU A 327 -0.94 32.79 -3.01
C LEU A 327 -0.24 34.15 -2.88
N ALA A 328 1.04 34.24 -3.22
CA ALA A 328 1.79 35.50 -3.16
C ALA A 328 1.30 36.52 -4.20
N THR A 329 0.76 36.06 -5.33
CA THR A 329 0.23 36.89 -6.43
C THR A 329 -1.30 36.95 -6.46
N GLY A 330 -1.97 36.10 -5.68
CA GLY A 330 -3.43 36.05 -5.62
C GLY A 330 -4.06 37.27 -4.93
N ALA A 331 -5.38 37.41 -5.10
CA ALA A 331 -6.16 38.51 -4.53
C ALA A 331 -6.08 38.57 -2.99
N ARG A 332 -5.99 37.41 -2.34
CA ARG A 332 -5.76 37.28 -0.90
C ARG A 332 -4.36 36.73 -0.64
N LYS A 333 -3.42 37.61 -0.33
CA LYS A 333 -2.07 37.23 0.06
C LYS A 333 -2.07 36.58 1.43
N GLU A 334 -1.69 35.31 1.50
CA GLU A 334 -1.52 34.56 2.74
C GLU A 334 -0.48 33.45 2.59
N SER A 335 0.04 32.92 3.70
CA SER A 335 0.93 31.75 3.65
C SER A 335 0.13 30.48 3.35
N PRO A 336 0.76 29.41 2.80
CA PRO A 336 0.10 28.11 2.64
C PRO A 336 -0.48 27.55 3.94
N THR A 337 0.16 27.78 5.09
CA THR A 337 -0.37 27.37 6.40
C THR A 337 -1.62 28.15 6.80
N ARG A 338 -1.70 29.45 6.50
CA ARG A 338 -2.92 30.25 6.75
C ARG A 338 -4.04 29.89 5.79
N TYR A 339 -3.70 29.60 4.54
CA TYR A 339 -4.63 29.03 3.57
C TYR A 339 -5.22 27.71 4.07
N LEU A 340 -4.38 26.76 4.49
CA LEU A 340 -4.81 25.48 5.08
C LEU A 340 -5.72 25.70 6.29
N GLU A 341 -5.34 26.60 7.20
CA GLU A 341 -6.17 26.90 8.37
C GLU A 341 -7.54 27.44 7.99
N ARG A 342 -7.58 28.40 7.07
CA ARG A 342 -8.82 29.06 6.63
C ARG A 342 -9.73 28.11 5.86
N ARG A 343 -9.18 27.37 4.90
CA ARG A 343 -9.97 26.55 3.97
C ARG A 343 -10.28 25.16 4.48
N VAL A 344 -9.42 24.59 5.32
CA VAL A 344 -9.55 23.18 5.75
C VAL A 344 -9.74 23.07 7.26
N LEU A 345 -8.79 23.55 8.07
CA LEU A 345 -8.80 23.23 9.50
C LEU A 345 -9.97 23.90 10.22
N ARG A 346 -10.21 25.20 10.02
CA ARG A 346 -11.32 25.91 10.68
C ARG A 346 -12.69 25.36 10.29
N PRO A 347 -13.00 25.07 9.02
CA PRO A 347 -14.26 24.39 8.66
C PRO A 347 -14.43 23.02 9.31
N LEU A 348 -13.33 22.27 9.51
CA LEU A 348 -13.36 21.02 10.29
C LEU A 348 -13.50 21.25 11.81
N GLY A 349 -13.62 22.50 12.28
CA GLY A 349 -13.60 22.83 13.71
C GLY A 349 -12.24 22.50 14.37
N LEU A 350 -11.16 22.50 13.59
CA LEU A 350 -9.78 22.37 14.07
C LEU A 350 -9.13 23.75 14.13
N GLY A 351 -8.21 23.91 15.07
CA GLY A 351 -7.39 25.11 15.21
C GLY A 351 -6.10 25.03 14.39
N SER A 352 -5.23 26.02 14.61
CA SER A 352 -3.85 25.96 14.12
C SER A 352 -3.15 24.70 14.64
N GLN A 353 -2.31 24.10 13.81
CA GLN A 353 -1.58 22.88 14.14
C GLN A 353 -0.11 23.18 14.43
N ARG A 354 0.56 22.23 15.08
CA ARG A 354 2.03 22.25 15.16
C ARG A 354 2.61 22.07 13.76
N TYR A 355 3.13 23.13 13.18
CA TYR A 355 3.96 23.06 11.99
C TYR A 355 5.41 22.86 12.41
N ILE A 356 6.12 21.94 11.74
CA ILE A 356 7.57 21.76 11.90
C ILE A 356 8.23 22.57 10.77
N PRO A 357 8.72 23.80 11.01
CA PRO A 357 9.29 24.64 9.96
C PRO A 357 10.73 24.24 9.63
N ASP A 358 11.17 24.54 8.42
CA ASP A 358 12.58 24.70 8.08
C ASP A 358 13.04 26.15 8.39
N ALA A 359 14.32 26.47 8.15
CA ALA A 359 14.83 27.83 8.38
C ALA A 359 14.21 28.91 7.47
N ALA A 360 13.53 28.52 6.39
CA ALA A 360 12.79 29.40 5.47
C ALA A 360 11.29 29.48 5.80
N GLY A 361 10.85 28.88 6.92
CA GLY A 361 9.46 28.88 7.39
C GLY A 361 8.52 27.90 6.66
N ASN A 362 9.04 27.00 5.82
CA ASN A 362 8.21 26.00 5.13
C ASN A 362 7.89 24.83 6.08
N PRO A 363 6.61 24.43 6.24
CA PRO A 363 6.23 23.32 7.11
C PRO A 363 6.61 21.97 6.50
N LEU A 364 6.63 20.91 7.33
CA LEU A 364 6.75 19.53 6.89
C LEU A 364 5.36 18.97 6.56
N LEU A 365 5.00 18.96 5.27
CA LEU A 365 3.65 18.55 4.85
C LEU A 365 3.43 17.04 5.00
N ALA A 366 4.51 16.27 4.91
CA ALA A 366 4.42 14.82 4.87
C ALA A 366 4.16 14.16 6.23
N ALA A 367 4.53 14.79 7.36
CA ALA A 367 4.49 14.14 8.68
C ALA A 367 4.36 15.07 9.90
N GLY A 368 4.01 16.35 9.72
CA GLY A 368 4.16 17.36 10.77
C GLY A 368 3.12 17.37 11.89
N PHE A 369 1.93 16.76 11.70
CA PHE A 369 0.82 16.98 12.63
C PHE A 369 0.80 16.06 13.85
N MET A 370 0.33 16.64 14.96
CA MET A 370 -0.04 15.92 16.17
C MET A 370 -1.50 16.18 16.48
N MET A 371 -2.28 15.10 16.65
CA MET A 371 -3.71 15.19 16.88
C MET A 371 -4.15 14.13 17.88
N SER A 372 -5.15 14.46 18.70
CA SER A 372 -5.90 13.44 19.44
C SER A 372 -6.77 12.63 18.47
N ALA A 373 -7.17 11.43 18.88
CA ALA A 373 -8.07 10.60 18.06
C ALA A 373 -9.36 11.33 17.68
N SER A 374 -9.93 12.10 18.61
CA SER A 374 -11.14 12.91 18.37
C SER A 374 -10.91 14.06 17.38
N GLN A 375 -9.74 14.71 17.40
CA GLN A 375 -9.40 15.74 16.41
C GLN A 375 -9.20 15.12 15.02
N TRP A 376 -8.49 13.98 14.93
CA TRP A 376 -8.24 13.35 13.65
C TRP A 376 -9.53 12.74 13.04
N ALA A 377 -10.46 12.27 13.88
CA ALA A 377 -11.77 11.79 13.44
C ALA A 377 -12.59 12.84 12.69
N LYS A 378 -12.36 14.15 12.91
CA LYS A 378 -13.03 15.21 12.14
C LYS A 378 -12.68 15.18 10.66
N LEU A 379 -11.46 14.74 10.32
CA LEU A 379 -11.12 14.45 8.93
C LEU A 379 -11.96 13.29 8.41
N GLY A 380 -12.12 12.22 9.20
CA GLY A 380 -12.98 11.08 8.83
C GLY A 380 -14.43 11.47 8.56
N GLU A 381 -15.00 12.36 9.36
CA GLU A 381 -16.35 12.89 9.14
C GLU A 381 -16.46 13.67 7.83
N CYS A 382 -15.45 14.47 7.50
CA CYS A 382 -15.37 15.14 6.20
C CYS A 382 -15.33 14.15 5.04
N LEU A 383 -14.58 13.05 5.19
CA LEU A 383 -14.54 11.98 4.17
C LEU A 383 -15.91 11.29 4.02
N LEU A 384 -16.60 10.99 5.13
CA LEU A 384 -17.97 10.44 5.08
C LEU A 384 -18.95 11.39 4.38
N ASN A 385 -18.79 12.69 4.60
CA ASN A 385 -19.63 13.74 4.03
C ASN A 385 -19.13 14.25 2.67
N GLN A 386 -18.38 13.42 1.93
CA GLN A 386 -17.91 13.72 0.57
C GLN A 386 -17.22 15.09 0.47
N GLY A 387 -16.36 15.40 1.43
CA GLY A 387 -15.58 16.63 1.49
C GLY A 387 -16.23 17.77 2.26
N ALA A 388 -17.51 17.71 2.61
CA ALA A 388 -18.15 18.78 3.38
C ALA A 388 -17.62 18.82 4.83
N PRO A 389 -17.45 20.02 5.42
CA PRO A 389 -17.77 21.34 4.89
C PRO A 389 -16.62 22.00 4.10
N VAL A 390 -15.54 21.27 3.80
CA VAL A 390 -14.31 21.82 3.22
C VAL A 390 -14.42 22.03 1.70
N LEU A 391 -14.99 21.04 1.01
CA LEU A 391 -15.10 20.91 -0.44
C LEU A 391 -16.53 20.60 -0.85
N LYS A 392 -16.85 20.89 -2.12
CA LYS A 392 -18.02 20.35 -2.81
C LYS A 392 -17.80 18.86 -3.14
N PRO A 393 -18.86 18.03 -3.14
CA PRO A 393 -18.76 16.62 -3.51
C PRO A 393 -18.11 16.36 -4.87
N SER A 394 -18.33 17.25 -5.85
CA SER A 394 -17.70 17.16 -7.18
C SER A 394 -16.19 17.24 -7.13
N SER A 395 -15.65 18.10 -6.27
CA SER A 395 -14.20 18.29 -6.09
C SER A 395 -13.60 17.18 -5.22
N PHE A 396 -14.38 16.66 -4.26
CA PHE A 396 -13.95 15.56 -3.40
C PHE A 396 -13.65 14.28 -4.18
N LYS A 397 -14.42 13.99 -5.24
CA LYS A 397 -14.28 12.76 -6.03
C LYS A 397 -12.84 12.53 -6.52
N ALA A 398 -12.14 13.59 -6.93
CA ALA A 398 -10.76 13.50 -7.43
C ALA A 398 -9.80 12.88 -6.40
N LEU A 399 -10.05 13.08 -5.09
CA LEU A 399 -9.24 12.52 -4.00
C LEU A 399 -9.33 11.00 -3.88
N LEU A 400 -10.17 10.34 -4.70
CA LEU A 400 -10.44 8.90 -4.63
C LEU A 400 -10.18 8.16 -5.95
N GLU A 401 -9.83 8.85 -7.03
CA GLU A 401 -9.70 8.23 -8.36
C GLU A 401 -8.38 7.47 -8.53
N GLY A 402 -7.30 8.03 -7.97
CA GLY A 402 -5.94 7.49 -8.09
C GLY A 402 -5.43 7.47 -9.53
N SER A 403 -4.27 6.88 -9.71
CA SER A 403 -3.58 6.86 -11.01
C SER A 403 -3.48 5.46 -11.59
N SER A 404 -3.11 5.36 -12.87
CA SER A 404 -2.79 4.06 -13.48
C SER A 404 -1.59 3.35 -12.82
N ALA A 405 -0.69 4.10 -12.17
CA ALA A 405 0.45 3.54 -11.44
C ALA A 405 0.07 3.03 -10.05
N ASN A 406 -0.93 3.64 -9.42
CA ASN A 406 -1.50 3.20 -8.15
C ASN A 406 -2.93 3.74 -8.02
N GLY A 407 -3.92 2.88 -8.25
CA GLY A 407 -5.33 3.27 -8.10
C GLY A 407 -5.81 3.28 -6.65
N ALA A 408 -5.03 2.71 -5.72
CA ALA A 408 -5.38 2.65 -4.31
C ALA A 408 -4.96 3.92 -3.54
N TYR A 409 -4.24 4.84 -4.16
CA TYR A 409 -3.80 6.10 -3.54
C TYR A 409 -4.18 7.31 -4.39
N SER A 410 -4.68 8.35 -3.73
CA SER A 410 -4.76 9.69 -4.31
C SER A 410 -4.67 10.77 -3.24
N PHE A 411 -3.79 11.74 -3.46
CA PHE A 411 -3.72 13.03 -2.75
C PHE A 411 -3.68 12.89 -1.21
N GLY A 412 -3.02 11.87 -0.70
CA GLY A 412 -2.88 11.61 0.74
C GLY A 412 -3.88 10.60 1.33
N PHE A 413 -4.80 10.09 0.52
CA PHE A 413 -5.78 9.08 0.91
C PHE A 413 -5.49 7.75 0.22
N TRP A 414 -5.69 6.67 0.97
CA TRP A 414 -5.71 5.30 0.48
C TRP A 414 -7.15 4.82 0.38
N ASN A 415 -7.48 3.92 -0.56
CA ASN A 415 -8.85 3.44 -0.69
C ASN A 415 -8.92 2.00 -1.25
N ASN A 416 -10.10 1.40 -1.14
CA ASN A 416 -10.40 0.08 -1.70
C ASN A 416 -10.97 0.12 -3.13
N ARG A 417 -11.25 1.31 -3.66
CA ARG A 417 -12.10 1.51 -4.85
C ARG A 417 -11.53 0.84 -6.10
N ALA A 418 -10.22 0.93 -6.32
CA ALA A 418 -9.57 0.40 -7.51
C ALA A 418 -9.32 -1.12 -7.48
N ALA A 419 -9.58 -1.79 -6.35
CA ALA A 419 -9.26 -3.20 -6.17
C ALA A 419 -10.27 -4.12 -6.89
N GLY A 420 -11.55 -3.77 -6.82
CA GLY A 420 -12.66 -4.59 -7.30
C GLY A 420 -12.68 -6.02 -6.72
N ARG A 421 -13.44 -6.92 -7.35
CA ARG A 421 -13.62 -8.31 -6.89
C ARG A 421 -12.32 -9.13 -6.78
N LEU A 422 -11.32 -8.82 -7.61
CA LEU A 422 -10.02 -9.49 -7.62
C LEU A 422 -8.96 -8.70 -6.85
N GLY A 423 -9.40 -7.88 -5.87
CA GLY A 423 -8.54 -7.06 -5.05
C GLY A 423 -7.45 -7.88 -4.33
N ARG A 424 -6.28 -7.27 -4.16
CA ARG A 424 -5.15 -7.77 -3.38
C ARG A 424 -5.09 -6.99 -2.07
N GLU A 425 -5.40 -7.66 -0.97
CA GLU A 425 -5.18 -7.11 0.36
C GLU A 425 -3.68 -7.11 0.60
N ILE A 426 -3.13 -5.96 0.97
CA ILE A 426 -1.73 -5.87 1.35
C ILE A 426 -1.60 -5.01 2.60
N ASP A 427 -0.47 -5.17 3.28
CA ASP A 427 -0.01 -4.17 4.22
C ASP A 427 0.65 -3.00 3.47
N ILE A 428 0.04 -1.82 3.57
CA ILE A 428 0.51 -0.63 2.85
C ILE A 428 1.87 -0.17 3.37
N GLU A 429 2.13 -0.20 4.69
CA GLU A 429 3.43 0.23 5.22
C GLU A 429 4.53 -0.73 4.76
N ASN A 430 4.30 -2.04 4.84
CA ASN A 430 5.28 -3.02 4.37
C ASN A 430 5.56 -2.88 2.86
N MET A 431 4.53 -2.60 2.04
CA MET A 431 4.74 -2.33 0.62
C MET A 431 5.54 -1.04 0.37
N LEU A 432 5.35 -0.02 1.21
CA LEU A 432 6.10 1.24 1.11
C LEU A 432 7.58 1.12 1.55
N ASP A 433 7.91 0.12 2.36
CA ASP A 433 9.28 -0.20 2.78
C ASP A 433 10.08 -0.90 1.68
N VAL A 434 9.41 -1.55 0.73
CA VAL A 434 10.04 -2.10 -0.49
C VAL A 434 10.52 -0.95 -1.38
N ASP A 435 11.64 -1.15 -2.08
CA ASP A 435 12.13 -0.19 -3.08
C ASP A 435 11.04 0.07 -4.14
N TRP A 436 10.83 1.33 -4.50
CA TRP A 436 9.69 1.73 -5.33
C TRP A 436 9.64 1.03 -6.69
N GLN A 437 10.80 0.61 -7.23
CA GLN A 437 10.91 -0.15 -8.48
C GLN A 437 10.32 -1.57 -8.37
N GLN A 438 10.27 -2.13 -7.16
CA GLN A 438 9.79 -3.49 -6.88
C GLN A 438 8.36 -3.50 -6.30
N GLN A 439 7.79 -2.32 -6.03
CA GLN A 439 6.43 -2.21 -5.53
C GLN A 439 5.40 -2.54 -6.61
N SER A 440 4.32 -3.23 -6.22
CA SER A 440 3.19 -3.53 -7.10
C SER A 440 1.89 -3.07 -6.48
N TRP A 441 1.27 -2.08 -7.12
CA TRP A 441 0.04 -1.42 -6.65
C TRP A 441 -1.21 -1.85 -7.44
N ASN A 442 -1.09 -2.85 -8.30
CA ASN A 442 -2.19 -3.31 -9.13
C ASN A 442 -3.29 -3.96 -8.28
N ARG A 443 -4.51 -3.43 -8.39
CA ARG A 443 -5.71 -3.91 -7.66
C ARG A 443 -5.53 -4.01 -6.15
N VAL A 444 -4.71 -3.15 -5.56
CA VAL A 444 -4.48 -3.15 -4.11
C VAL A 444 -5.70 -2.62 -3.36
N CYS A 445 -5.98 -3.23 -2.19
CA CYS A 445 -6.93 -2.73 -1.20
C CYS A 445 -6.32 -2.82 0.20
N VAL A 446 -6.84 -2.02 1.13
CA VAL A 446 -6.46 -2.02 2.54
C VAL A 446 -7.04 -3.25 3.26
N CYS A 447 -8.27 -3.64 2.92
CA CYS A 447 -8.93 -4.81 3.48
C CYS A 447 -9.99 -5.34 2.50
N LYS A 448 -9.90 -6.60 2.09
CA LYS A 448 -10.84 -7.22 1.13
C LYS A 448 -12.26 -7.35 1.65
N SER A 449 -12.43 -7.54 2.96
CA SER A 449 -13.75 -7.68 3.57
C SER A 449 -14.39 -6.32 3.91
N ALA A 450 -13.63 -5.23 3.81
CA ALA A 450 -14.19 -3.90 3.96
C ALA A 450 -14.86 -3.44 2.65
N PRO A 451 -15.91 -2.61 2.72
CA PRO A 451 -16.56 -2.03 1.55
C PRO A 451 -15.57 -1.36 0.57
N GLU A 452 -15.94 -1.33 -0.71
CA GLU A 452 -15.13 -0.68 -1.76
C GLU A 452 -14.94 0.83 -1.53
N ASP A 453 -15.86 1.45 -0.79
CA ASP A 453 -15.80 2.86 -0.43
C ASP A 453 -15.02 3.14 0.86
N LEU A 454 -14.29 2.17 1.42
CA LEU A 454 -13.33 2.42 2.49
C LEU A 454 -12.25 3.41 2.01
N ILE A 455 -12.08 4.48 2.79
CA ILE A 455 -11.04 5.49 2.64
C ILE A 455 -10.18 5.47 3.90
N ALA A 456 -8.86 5.57 3.75
CA ALA A 456 -7.91 5.53 4.84
C ALA A 456 -6.85 6.63 4.76
N CYS A 457 -6.51 7.21 5.91
CA CYS A 457 -5.27 7.97 6.08
C CYS A 457 -4.28 7.10 6.87
N ILE A 458 -3.14 6.84 6.25
CA ILE A 458 -2.11 5.91 6.76
C ILE A 458 -0.89 6.71 7.19
N GLY A 459 -0.57 6.60 8.49
CA GLY A 459 0.61 7.18 9.12
C GLY A 459 1.56 6.10 9.61
N SER A 460 2.86 6.39 9.55
CA SER A 460 3.92 5.49 10.03
C SER A 460 3.67 5.02 11.46
N ALA A 461 4.16 3.82 11.76
CA ALA A 461 3.88 3.13 13.02
C ALA A 461 2.40 2.80 13.23
N TYR A 462 1.70 2.61 12.11
CA TYR A 462 0.31 2.18 12.08
C TYR A 462 -0.67 3.19 12.70
N GLN A 463 -0.42 4.48 12.53
CA GLN A 463 -1.47 5.47 12.78
C GLN A 463 -2.51 5.33 11.69
N ARG A 464 -3.77 5.17 12.07
CA ARG A 464 -4.85 4.89 11.12
C ARG A 464 -6.06 5.75 11.41
N LEU A 465 -6.58 6.35 10.37
CA LEU A 465 -7.93 6.87 10.29
C LEU A 465 -8.60 6.16 9.12
N TYR A 466 -9.74 5.51 9.36
CA TYR A 466 -10.59 4.94 8.33
C TYR A 466 -11.93 5.65 8.32
N ALA A 467 -12.48 5.87 7.13
CA ALA A 467 -13.83 6.32 6.90
C ALA A 467 -14.51 5.36 5.92
N ILE A 468 -15.71 4.89 6.25
CA ILE A 468 -16.48 3.96 5.43
C ILE A 468 -17.88 4.57 5.21
N PRO A 469 -18.10 5.32 4.10
CA PRO A 469 -19.36 6.05 3.83
C PRO A 469 -20.60 5.16 3.90
N SER A 470 -20.56 3.98 3.26
CA SER A 470 -21.63 2.98 3.23
C SER A 470 -22.00 2.43 4.61
N ARG A 471 -21.09 2.54 5.58
CA ARG A 471 -21.31 2.13 6.98
C ARG A 471 -21.47 3.32 7.93
N GLN A 472 -21.31 4.56 7.46
CA GLN A 472 -21.26 5.76 8.29
C GLN A 472 -20.28 5.63 9.48
N LEU A 473 -19.14 4.95 9.25
CA LEU A 473 -18.15 4.65 10.28
C LEU A 473 -16.89 5.50 10.13
N VAL A 474 -16.43 6.07 11.24
CA VAL A 474 -15.07 6.61 11.38
C VAL A 474 -14.33 5.82 12.45
N ILE A 475 -13.15 5.31 12.13
CA ILE A 475 -12.32 4.53 13.04
C ILE A 475 -10.96 5.20 13.12
N VAL A 476 -10.51 5.53 14.34
CA VAL A 476 -9.17 6.07 14.58
C VAL A 476 -8.40 5.14 15.51
N ARG A 477 -7.24 4.69 15.06
CA ARG A 477 -6.27 3.97 15.88
C ARG A 477 -4.97 4.76 15.96
N GLN A 478 -4.49 4.95 17.18
CA GLN A 478 -3.18 5.51 17.48
C GLN A 478 -2.38 4.54 18.32
N GLY A 479 -1.11 4.31 18.00
CA GLY A 479 -0.30 3.28 18.65
C GLY A 479 1.12 3.17 18.12
N THR A 480 1.74 2.01 18.28
CA THR A 480 3.02 1.66 17.66
C THR A 480 2.90 0.48 16.70
N ASN A 481 3.92 0.23 15.88
CA ASN A 481 3.96 -0.83 14.86
C ASN A 481 4.12 -2.27 15.42
N VAL A 482 3.51 -2.62 16.56
CA VAL A 482 3.74 -3.97 17.11
C VAL A 482 2.67 -4.92 16.58
N ARG A 483 2.98 -5.60 15.46
CA ARG A 483 2.17 -6.68 14.84
C ARG A 483 0.71 -6.29 14.59
N PHE A 484 0.47 -5.02 14.26
CA PHE A 484 -0.86 -4.53 13.88
C PHE A 484 -1.16 -4.93 12.43
N SER A 485 -2.43 -5.20 12.13
CA SER A 485 -2.96 -5.46 10.80
C SER A 485 -4.23 -4.65 10.57
N ASP A 486 -4.25 -3.86 9.50
CA ASP A 486 -5.42 -3.14 9.01
C ASP A 486 -6.62 -4.10 8.80
N GLY A 487 -6.37 -5.21 8.09
CA GLY A 487 -7.40 -6.19 7.76
C GLY A 487 -8.01 -6.87 8.99
N GLU A 488 -7.22 -7.22 10.00
CA GLU A 488 -7.73 -7.87 11.22
C GLU A 488 -8.61 -6.91 12.04
N LEU A 489 -8.19 -5.65 12.24
CA LEU A 489 -9.02 -4.65 12.93
C LEU A 489 -10.35 -4.42 12.19
N LEU A 490 -10.29 -4.24 10.87
CA LEU A 490 -11.47 -3.97 10.07
C LEU A 490 -12.42 -5.18 10.05
N ARG A 491 -11.91 -6.42 9.97
CA ARG A 491 -12.75 -7.63 10.09
C ARG A 491 -13.43 -7.72 11.44
N LEU A 492 -12.73 -7.42 12.54
CA LEU A 492 -13.35 -7.44 13.87
C LEU A 492 -14.50 -6.45 14.00
N LEU A 493 -14.36 -5.26 13.40
CA LEU A 493 -15.38 -4.20 13.48
C LEU A 493 -16.53 -4.38 12.48
N LEU A 494 -16.30 -5.04 11.35
CA LEU A 494 -17.27 -5.21 10.26
C LEU A 494 -17.93 -6.59 10.23
N ALA A 495 -17.61 -7.45 11.20
CA ALA A 495 -18.15 -8.80 11.35
C ALA A 495 -19.67 -8.82 11.62
#